data_AF-A0A0A3XNG2-F1
#
_entry.id   AF-A0A0A3XNG2-F1
#
_cell.length_a   1.000
_cell.length_b   1.000
_cell.length_c   1.000
_cell.angle_alpha   90.00
_cell.angle_beta   90.00
_cell.angle_gamma   90.00
#
_symmetry.space_group_name_H-M   'P 1'
#
loop_
_entity.id
_entity.type
_entity.pdbx_description
1 polymer ?
#
loop_
_entity_poly.entity_id
_entity_poly.type
_entity_poly.pdbx_seq_one_letter_code
_entity_poly.pdbx_strand_id
1 'polypeptide(L)'
;MGYKRTRVRIRPLMVRSFRQRSVSQPRCDRRKTRDHYAVLYARAGAIHDAFSGQFADFTKDGEDNKALFAKTGKLPMPLLAIGGNHSFGTLMSSDLADVASAAKGAVITNARALCPISPELLEVRCGSKAVLG
;
A
#
# COMPACT_ATOMS: atom_id res chain seq x y z
N MET A 1 -15.71 -1.39 39.63
CA MET A 1 -14.26 -1.46 39.28
C MET A 1 -14.12 -0.92 37.86
N GLY A 2 -13.73 0.34 37.71
CA GLY A 2 -13.83 1.07 36.44
C GLY A 2 -12.73 0.72 35.45
N TYR A 3 -13.09 0.26 34.26
CA TYR A 3 -12.19 0.18 33.12
C TYR A 3 -11.78 1.61 32.72
N LYS A 4 -10.60 2.04 33.14
CA LYS A 4 -9.96 3.23 32.57
C LYS A 4 -9.72 2.93 31.09
N ARG A 5 -10.56 3.49 30.20
CA ARG A 5 -10.28 3.59 28.76
C ARG A 5 -8.93 4.30 28.61
N THR A 6 -7.85 3.53 28.49
CA THR A 6 -6.61 4.01 27.89
C THR A 6 -7.00 4.48 26.50
N ARG A 7 -7.17 5.81 26.33
CA ARG A 7 -7.13 6.41 24.99
C ARG A 7 -5.71 6.16 24.51
N VAL A 8 -5.47 4.98 23.94
CA VAL A 8 -4.28 4.70 23.16
C VAL A 8 -4.18 5.87 22.20
N ARG A 9 -3.05 6.59 22.24
CA ARG A 9 -2.80 7.77 21.41
C ARG A 9 -2.55 7.32 19.96
N ILE A 10 -3.54 6.65 19.35
CA ILE A 10 -3.46 6.07 18.01
C ILE A 10 -3.50 7.20 16.98
N ARG A 11 -4.33 8.23 17.21
CA ARG A 11 -4.42 9.39 16.31
C ARG A 11 -3.06 10.07 16.03
N PRO A 12 -2.24 10.47 17.01
CA PRO A 12 -0.95 11.11 16.72
C PRO A 12 0.08 10.17 16.06
N LEU A 13 0.12 8.89 16.43
CA LEU A 13 0.99 7.89 15.79
C LEU A 13 0.62 7.69 14.32
N MET A 14 -0.67 7.61 14.06
CA MET A 14 -1.22 7.43 12.73
C MET A 14 -0.99 8.67 11.85
N VAL A 15 -1.19 9.86 12.41
CA VAL A 15 -0.87 11.15 11.77
C VAL A 15 0.62 11.22 11.38
N ARG A 16 1.52 10.78 12.26
CA ARG A 16 2.97 10.71 11.97
C ARG A 16 3.27 9.71 10.86
N SER A 17 2.67 8.52 10.91
CA SER A 17 2.90 7.47 9.92
C SER A 17 2.40 7.88 8.53
N PHE A 18 1.24 8.53 8.43
CA PHE A 18 0.74 9.09 7.18
C PHE A 18 1.70 10.14 6.60
N ARG A 19 2.22 11.05 7.44
CA ARG A 19 3.20 12.06 7.00
C ARG A 19 4.45 11.42 6.38
N GLN A 20 4.98 10.36 6.99
CA GLN A 20 6.18 9.68 6.48
C GLN A 20 5.93 8.95 5.16
N ARG A 21 4.71 8.47 4.94
CA ARG A 21 4.33 7.69 3.74
C ARG A 21 3.82 8.55 2.57
N SER A 22 3.66 9.87 2.73
CA SER A 22 3.24 10.79 1.67
C SER A 22 4.39 11.61 1.08
N VAL A 23 4.50 11.73 -0.25
CA VAL A 23 5.40 12.72 -0.91
C VAL A 23 4.77 14.11 -0.87
N SER A 24 5.59 15.16 -0.88
CA SER A 24 5.13 16.55 -1.05
C SER A 24 4.93 16.77 -2.53
N GLN A 25 3.80 16.30 -3.04
CA GLN A 25 3.38 16.64 -4.39
C GLN A 25 2.39 17.80 -4.32
N PRO A 26 2.50 18.81 -5.20
CA PRO A 26 1.58 19.94 -5.24
C PRO A 26 0.10 19.53 -5.37
N ARG A 27 -0.15 18.36 -5.98
CA ARG A 27 -1.50 17.83 -6.26
C ARG A 27 -2.04 16.89 -5.18
N CYS A 28 -1.22 16.50 -4.21
CA CYS A 28 -1.66 15.67 -3.08
C CYS A 28 -1.81 16.55 -1.83
N ASP A 29 -3.04 16.93 -1.51
CA ASP A 29 -3.33 17.60 -0.24
C ASP A 29 -3.18 16.59 0.92
N ARG A 30 -1.96 16.58 1.49
CA ARG A 30 -1.59 15.70 2.60
C ARG A 30 -2.52 15.83 3.80
N ARG A 31 -3.08 17.02 4.06
CA ARG A 31 -3.98 17.22 5.21
C ARG A 31 -5.32 16.57 4.94
N LYS A 32 -5.92 16.82 3.78
CA LYS A 32 -7.18 16.17 3.38
C LYS A 32 -7.07 14.65 3.34
N THR A 33 -6.02 14.12 2.70
CA THR A 33 -5.79 12.66 2.64
C THR A 33 -5.61 12.06 4.04
N ARG A 34 -4.82 12.71 4.90
CA ARG A 34 -4.61 12.26 6.28
C ARG A 34 -5.90 12.28 7.09
N ASP A 35 -6.66 13.36 7.02
CA ASP A 35 -7.88 13.52 7.81
C ASP A 35 -8.95 12.52 7.32
N HIS A 36 -9.03 12.28 6.01
CA HIS A 36 -9.87 11.25 5.41
C HIS A 36 -9.56 9.86 5.98
N TYR A 37 -8.31 9.39 5.91
CA TYR A 37 -7.96 8.08 6.46
C TYR A 37 -8.05 8.03 7.99
N ALA A 38 -7.72 9.12 8.70
CA ALA A 38 -7.86 9.17 10.15
C ALA A 38 -9.32 8.97 10.59
N VAL A 39 -10.29 9.47 9.84
CA VAL A 39 -11.73 9.23 10.09
C VAL A 39 -12.08 7.75 9.85
N LEU A 40 -11.58 7.14 8.77
CA LEU A 40 -11.85 5.73 8.47
C LEU A 40 -11.36 4.80 9.58
N TYR A 41 -10.13 4.98 10.04
CA TYR A 41 -9.57 4.15 11.11
C TYR A 41 -10.10 4.53 12.50
N ALA A 42 -10.70 5.71 12.67
CA ALA A 42 -11.37 6.06 13.93
C ALA A 42 -12.75 5.40 14.10
N ARG A 43 -13.29 4.73 13.08
CA ARG A 43 -14.52 3.94 13.19
C ARG A 43 -14.35 2.83 14.24
N ALA A 44 -15.43 2.47 14.93
CA ALA A 44 -15.40 1.37 15.89
C ALA A 44 -14.97 0.08 15.18
N GLY A 45 -14.07 -0.69 15.80
CA GLY A 45 -13.51 -1.92 15.21
C GLY A 45 -12.41 -1.70 14.17
N ALA A 46 -12.40 -0.60 13.42
CA ALA A 46 -11.53 -0.48 12.23
C ALA A 46 -10.01 -0.63 12.50
N ILE A 47 -9.49 -0.07 13.60
CA ILE A 47 -8.08 -0.30 13.98
C ILE A 47 -7.86 -1.73 14.47
N HIS A 48 -8.82 -2.29 15.21
CA HIS A 48 -8.75 -3.67 15.68
C HIS A 48 -8.68 -4.61 14.48
N ASP A 49 -9.63 -4.51 13.54
CA ASP A 49 -9.71 -5.37 12.35
C ASP A 49 -8.47 -5.25 11.45
N ALA A 50 -7.91 -4.04 11.33
CA ALA A 50 -6.65 -3.85 10.60
C ALA A 50 -5.50 -4.64 11.24
N PHE A 51 -5.37 -4.63 12.57
CA PHE A 51 -4.28 -5.33 13.27
C PHE A 51 -4.56 -6.83 13.48
N SER A 52 -5.78 -7.21 13.83
CA SER A 52 -6.16 -8.58 14.17
C SER A 52 -6.56 -9.42 12.97
N GLY A 53 -6.99 -8.81 11.87
CA GLY A 53 -7.20 -9.51 10.61
C GLY A 53 -5.92 -9.45 9.79
N GLN A 54 -5.71 -8.32 9.10
CA GLN A 54 -4.65 -8.25 8.08
C GLN A 54 -3.25 -8.51 8.62
N PHE A 55 -2.82 -7.85 9.71
CA PHE A 55 -1.44 -8.00 10.18
C PHE A 55 -1.19 -9.28 10.97
N ALA A 56 -2.17 -9.76 11.72
CA ALA A 56 -2.04 -10.99 12.48
C ALA A 56 -1.99 -12.22 11.57
N ASP A 57 -2.66 -12.18 10.42
CA ASP A 57 -2.78 -13.32 9.50
C ASP A 57 -1.61 -13.45 8.51
N PHE A 58 -0.60 -12.56 8.53
CA PHE A 58 0.53 -12.63 7.58
C PHE A 58 1.26 -13.97 7.54
N THR A 59 1.41 -14.65 8.68
CA THR A 59 2.01 -15.99 8.72
C THR A 59 1.14 -16.99 7.98
N LYS A 60 -0.18 -16.95 8.22
CA LYS A 60 -1.16 -17.83 7.58
C LYS A 60 -1.25 -17.56 6.07
N ASP A 61 -1.30 -16.29 5.66
CA ASP A 61 -1.25 -15.87 4.27
C ASP A 61 0.01 -16.40 3.58
N GLY A 62 1.16 -16.38 4.27
CA GLY A 62 2.40 -16.94 3.76
C GLY A 62 2.33 -18.45 3.49
N GLU A 63 1.70 -19.21 4.37
CA GLU A 63 1.46 -20.64 4.18
C GLU A 63 0.48 -20.91 3.04
N ASP A 64 -0.63 -20.18 3.00
CA ASP A 64 -1.66 -20.37 1.97
C ASP A 64 -1.16 -19.98 0.59
N ASN A 65 -0.39 -18.89 0.49
CA ASN A 65 0.24 -18.49 -0.78
C ASN A 65 1.24 -19.53 -1.27
N LYS A 66 2.04 -20.14 -0.38
CA LYS A 66 2.96 -21.24 -0.76
C LYS A 66 2.20 -22.48 -1.21
N ALA A 67 1.14 -22.85 -0.48
CA ALA A 67 0.32 -24.01 -0.81
C ALA A 67 -0.44 -23.81 -2.13
N LEU A 68 -0.95 -22.61 -2.38
CA LEU A 68 -1.58 -22.24 -3.64
C LEU A 68 -0.57 -22.26 -4.78
N PHE A 69 0.60 -21.64 -4.60
CA PHE A 69 1.66 -21.61 -5.60
C PHE A 69 2.15 -23.02 -5.96
N ALA A 70 2.28 -23.92 -4.98
CA ALA A 70 2.63 -25.32 -5.24
C ALA A 70 1.58 -26.05 -6.10
N LYS A 71 0.31 -25.65 -6.02
CA LYS A 71 -0.79 -26.23 -6.82
C LYS A 71 -0.93 -25.60 -8.20
N THR A 72 -0.83 -24.27 -8.30
CA THR A 72 -1.15 -23.53 -9.52
C THR A 72 0.07 -23.12 -10.32
N GLY A 73 1.25 -23.09 -9.70
CA GLY A 73 2.46 -22.52 -10.29
C GLY A 73 2.34 -21.01 -10.50
N LYS A 74 3.17 -20.50 -11.42
CA LYS A 74 3.19 -19.07 -11.78
C LYS A 74 1.92 -18.65 -12.51
N LEU A 75 1.48 -17.41 -12.28
CA LEU A 75 0.39 -16.78 -13.01
C LEU A 75 0.77 -16.61 -14.50
N PRO A 76 -0.02 -17.15 -15.45
CA PRO A 76 0.32 -17.11 -16.88
C PRO A 76 -0.09 -15.81 -17.58
N MET A 77 -0.88 -14.96 -16.90
CA MET A 77 -1.40 -13.71 -17.45
C MET A 77 -0.38 -12.57 -17.31
N PRO A 78 -0.36 -11.60 -18.24
CA PRO A 78 0.53 -10.45 -18.15
C PRO A 78 0.18 -9.58 -16.94
N LEU A 79 1.17 -9.26 -16.11
CA LEU A 79 1.05 -8.40 -14.94
C LEU A 79 1.85 -7.12 -15.10
N LEU A 80 1.28 -6.00 -14.62
CA LEU A 80 1.97 -4.71 -14.52
C LEU A 80 2.34 -4.43 -13.07
N ALA A 81 3.64 -4.42 -12.77
CA ALA A 81 4.22 -4.21 -11.46
C ALA A 81 4.55 -2.72 -11.25
N ILE A 82 3.70 -1.99 -10.51
CA ILE A 82 3.83 -0.54 -10.34
C ILE A 82 4.41 -0.19 -8.97
N GLY A 83 5.61 0.38 -8.95
CA GLY A 83 6.25 0.91 -7.75
C GLY A 83 6.47 2.42 -7.77
N GLY A 84 6.42 3.07 -6.61
CA GLY A 84 6.83 4.48 -6.48
C GLY A 84 8.34 4.58 -6.19
N ASN A 85 9.06 5.47 -6.88
CA ASN A 85 10.52 5.62 -6.77
C ASN A 85 11.03 6.00 -5.35
N HIS A 86 10.17 6.53 -4.48
CA HIS A 86 10.49 6.82 -3.08
C HIS A 86 9.87 5.81 -2.10
N SER A 87 9.39 4.67 -2.61
CA SER A 87 8.87 3.53 -1.84
C SER A 87 9.43 2.22 -2.41
N PHE A 88 8.63 1.45 -3.15
CA PHE A 88 9.00 0.13 -3.62
C PHE A 88 9.86 0.14 -4.90
N GLY A 89 9.83 1.23 -5.67
CA GLY A 89 10.65 1.39 -6.87
C GLY A 89 10.54 0.21 -7.83
N THR A 90 11.68 -0.29 -8.31
CA THR A 90 11.76 -1.44 -9.23
C THR A 90 11.54 -2.79 -8.54
N LEU A 91 11.61 -2.86 -7.21
CA LEU A 91 11.51 -4.12 -6.45
C LEU A 91 10.16 -4.82 -6.68
N MET A 92 9.11 -4.05 -6.98
CA MET A 92 7.78 -4.62 -7.25
C MET A 92 7.79 -5.55 -8.46
N SER A 93 8.60 -5.24 -9.47
CA SER A 93 8.76 -6.11 -10.64
C SER A 93 9.58 -7.34 -10.33
N SER A 94 10.58 -7.23 -9.44
CA SER A 94 11.38 -8.36 -8.98
C SER A 94 10.52 -9.36 -8.20
N ASP A 95 9.74 -8.89 -7.23
CA ASP A 95 8.86 -9.73 -6.42
C ASP A 95 7.79 -10.43 -7.29
N LEU A 96 7.22 -9.73 -8.27
CA LEU A 96 6.21 -10.32 -9.15
C LEU A 96 6.79 -11.31 -10.17
N ALA A 97 8.08 -11.23 -10.49
CA ALA A 97 8.74 -12.20 -11.37
C ALA A 97 8.84 -13.60 -10.71
N ASP A 98 8.82 -13.68 -9.38
CA ASP A 98 8.82 -14.96 -8.66
C ASP A 98 7.48 -15.69 -8.82
N VAL A 99 6.37 -14.95 -8.98
CA VAL A 99 5.01 -15.50 -8.96
C VAL A 99 4.28 -15.45 -10.31
N ALA A 100 4.81 -14.75 -11.32
CA ALA A 100 4.19 -14.62 -12.64
C ALA A 100 5.17 -14.94 -13.78
N SER A 101 4.64 -15.48 -14.89
CA SER A 101 5.44 -15.80 -16.07
C SER A 101 5.78 -14.57 -16.92
N ALA A 102 4.96 -13.53 -16.83
CA ALA A 102 5.10 -12.29 -17.59
C ALA A 102 4.78 -11.07 -16.71
N ALA A 103 5.78 -10.56 -16.00
CA ALA A 103 5.67 -9.33 -15.21
C ALA A 103 6.43 -8.19 -15.91
N LYS A 104 5.78 -7.03 -16.06
CA LYS A 104 6.39 -5.80 -16.59
C LYS A 104 6.48 -4.73 -15.51
N GLY A 105 7.65 -4.13 -15.33
CA GLY A 105 7.88 -3.08 -14.35
C GLY A 105 7.45 -1.70 -14.82
N ALA A 106 6.88 -0.91 -13.92
CA ALA A 106 6.70 0.52 -14.09
C ALA A 106 7.02 1.26 -12.79
N VAL A 107 7.84 2.31 -12.89
CA VAL A 107 8.18 3.16 -11.75
C VAL A 107 7.55 4.53 -11.92
N ILE A 108 6.73 4.94 -10.94
CA ILE A 108 6.17 6.28 -10.87
C ILE A 108 7.18 7.19 -10.16
N THR A 109 7.62 8.23 -10.85
CA THR A 109 8.54 9.24 -10.28
C THR A 109 7.84 10.11 -9.23
N ASN A 110 8.61 10.62 -8.27
CA ASN A 110 8.11 11.43 -7.16
C ASN A 110 6.99 10.77 -6.33
N ALA A 111 6.88 9.43 -6.28
CA ALA A 111 5.76 8.74 -5.62
C ALA A 111 6.19 7.87 -4.42
N ARG A 112 5.33 7.85 -3.38
CA ARG A 112 5.41 6.96 -2.19
C ARG A 112 4.11 6.16 -2.06
N ALA A 113 4.08 5.21 -1.11
CA ALA A 113 2.97 4.29 -0.87
C ALA A 113 1.56 4.89 -0.72
N LEU A 114 1.42 6.18 -0.37
CA LEU A 114 0.11 6.85 -0.23
C LEU A 114 -0.20 7.88 -1.32
N CYS A 115 0.57 7.90 -2.41
CA CYS A 115 0.15 8.64 -3.59
C CYS A 115 -1.06 7.91 -4.18
N PRO A 116 -2.26 8.51 -4.27
CA PRO A 116 -3.38 7.86 -4.91
C PRO A 116 -3.01 7.58 -6.37
N ILE A 117 -3.06 6.31 -6.75
CA ILE A 117 -3.18 5.90 -8.14
C ILE A 117 -4.63 6.19 -8.51
N SER A 118 -4.93 7.40 -8.98
CA SER A 118 -6.26 7.73 -9.49
C SER A 118 -6.62 6.77 -10.63
N PRO A 119 -7.89 6.37 -10.84
CA PRO A 119 -8.28 5.52 -11.98
C PRO A 119 -7.98 6.14 -13.35
N GLU A 120 -7.62 7.43 -13.39
CA GLU A 120 -7.05 8.14 -14.52
C GLU A 120 -5.56 7.80 -14.79
N LEU A 121 -5.00 6.72 -14.20
CA LEU A 121 -3.57 6.38 -14.31
C LEU A 121 -3.15 5.65 -15.61
N LEU A 122 -3.88 5.87 -16.70
CA LEU A 122 -3.28 5.79 -18.04
C LEU A 122 -2.80 7.17 -18.53
N GLU A 123 -3.27 8.28 -17.93
CA GLU A 123 -2.63 9.58 -18.04
C GLU A 123 -1.96 9.96 -16.72
N VAL A 124 -0.64 9.81 -16.72
CA VAL A 124 0.26 10.43 -15.76
C VAL A 124 0.13 11.96 -15.85
N ARG A 125 -0.84 12.54 -15.13
CA ARG A 125 -0.95 13.98 -14.85
C ARG A 125 -0.80 14.32 -13.36
N CYS A 126 -0.10 13.46 -12.64
CA CYS A 126 0.87 13.94 -11.67
C CYS A 126 2.16 14.22 -12.47
N GLY A 127 2.92 15.29 -12.21
CA GLY A 127 4.11 15.68 -13.00
C GLY A 127 5.30 14.71 -12.87
N SER A 128 5.04 13.43 -13.09
CA SER A 128 5.76 12.27 -12.60
C SER A 128 5.75 11.20 -13.68
N LYS A 129 6.62 11.30 -14.68
CA LYS A 129 6.72 10.28 -15.75
C LYS A 129 6.80 8.86 -15.17
N ALA A 130 5.92 7.98 -15.65
CA ALA A 130 6.10 6.55 -15.48
C ALA A 130 7.25 6.13 -16.39
N VAL A 131 8.31 5.57 -15.81
CA VAL A 131 9.41 5.00 -16.59
C VAL A 131 9.15 3.50 -16.64
N LEU A 132 8.94 2.98 -17.84
CA LEU A 132 8.89 1.55 -18.09
C LEU A 132 10.31 1.00 -17.98
N GLY A 133 10.49 0.01 -17.12
CA GLY A 133 11.72 -0.76 -16.96
C GLY A 133 11.60 -2.10 -17.62
#